data_AF-A0A8X6YAM2-F1
#
_entry.id   AF-A0A8X6YAM2-F1
#
_cell.length_a   1.000
_cell.length_b   1.000
_cell.length_c   1.000
_cell.angle_alpha   90.00
_cell.angle_beta   90.00
_cell.angle_gamma   90.00
#
_symmetry.space_group_name_H-M   'P 1'
#
loop_
_entity.id
_entity.type
_entity.pdbx_description
1 polymer ?
#
loop_
_entity_poly.entity_id
_entity_poly.type
_entity_poly.pdbx_seq_one_letter_code
_entity_poly.pdbx_strand_id
1 'polypeptide(L)'
;MSTLEFKNNVLKKAERSDSIGELVKDRILCEYDLIASEAKCHTLYYSNFLNQLPSTEKKPRQDHQVSEAMAEIFNYIENHDDSQFTLKELRDVLTGDLEEERLRIVEAAAAIIRENIQSPIVETKSYPPPSKMLIKENQEIPKGLLHFLQEVIIKNRKGKIANSKSKLTSISHTIMAALRERSFSSQLLLSLSVFLHRRYRSERLIDVLNSLGFAASYVKTVRYEISTAYHPQPRFLLSESGTLVQYVGDNVSISVRTLYGNNTLHIMGMIKIVVPKDIY
;
A
#
# COMPACT_ATOMS: atom_id res chain seq x y z
N MET A 1 15.30 -8.00 37.20
CA MET A 1 15.85 -6.64 37.15
C MET A 1 14.93 -5.83 36.27
N SER A 2 14.18 -4.89 36.84
CA SER A 2 13.24 -4.08 36.07
C SER A 2 13.98 -3.07 35.18
N THR A 3 13.36 -2.62 34.09
CA THR A 3 13.92 -1.58 33.21
C THR A 3 14.22 -0.28 33.98
N LEU A 4 13.43 0.01 35.02
CA LEU A 4 13.63 1.17 35.88
C LEU A 4 14.88 1.04 36.78
N GLU A 5 15.12 -0.14 37.35
CA GLU A 5 16.34 -0.43 38.12
C GLU A 5 17.59 -0.37 37.24
N PHE A 6 17.50 -0.83 36.00
CA PHE A 6 18.59 -0.73 35.05
C PHE A 6 18.92 0.73 34.73
N LYS A 7 17.90 1.56 34.41
CA LYS A 7 18.05 3.00 34.17
C LYS A 7 18.74 3.70 35.35
N ASN A 8 18.29 3.44 36.57
CA ASN A 8 18.86 4.04 37.78
C ASN A 8 20.32 3.62 38.01
N ASN A 9 20.67 2.36 37.75
CA ASN A 9 22.05 1.89 37.85
C ASN A 9 22.98 2.52 36.80
N VAL A 10 22.48 2.74 35.59
CA VAL A 10 23.25 3.40 34.52
C VAL A 10 23.46 4.88 34.85
N LEU A 11 22.42 5.59 35.32
CA LEU A 11 22.54 6.98 35.77
C LEU A 11 23.55 7.14 36.91
N LYS A 12 23.51 6.24 37.90
CA LYS A 12 24.46 6.24 39.02
C LYS A 12 25.91 6.00 38.57
N LYS A 13 26.12 5.17 37.54
CA LYS A 13 27.46 4.99 36.93
C LYS A 13 27.88 6.18 36.06
N ALA A 14 26.93 6.96 35.56
CA ALA A 14 27.15 8.16 34.77
C ALA A 14 27.38 9.42 35.63
N GLU A 15 27.30 9.35 36.96
CA GLU A 15 27.70 10.40 37.93
C GLU A 15 29.23 10.58 38.00
N ARG A 16 29.87 10.64 36.84
CA ARG A 16 31.25 11.06 36.66
C ARG A 16 31.22 12.46 36.06
N SER A 17 31.97 13.39 36.62
CA SER A 17 31.99 14.81 36.18
C SER A 17 32.83 14.99 34.90
N ASP A 18 32.73 14.05 33.96
CA ASP A 18 33.38 14.11 32.66
C ASP A 18 32.36 14.34 31.54
N SER A 19 32.85 14.77 30.38
CA SER A 19 32.01 15.08 29.22
C SER A 19 31.20 13.87 28.73
N ILE A 20 31.68 12.66 29.01
CA ILE A 20 31.02 11.41 28.64
C ILE A 20 29.86 11.12 29.61
N GLY A 21 30.02 11.38 30.90
CA GLY A 21 28.98 11.26 31.93
C GLY A 21 27.79 12.16 31.64
N GLU A 22 28.05 13.44 31.32
CA GLU A 22 26.99 14.39 30.97
C GLU A 22 26.25 14.01 29.67
N LEU A 23 26.97 13.59 28.62
CA LEU A 23 26.33 13.11 27.38
C LEU A 23 25.45 11.86 27.60
N VAL A 24 25.84 10.97 28.52
CA VAL A 24 25.05 9.78 28.85
C VAL A 24 23.80 10.15 29.66
N LYS A 25 23.91 11.09 30.60
CA LYS A 25 22.75 11.61 31.36
C LYS A 25 21.74 12.26 30.43
N ASP A 26 22.17 13.15 29.54
CA ASP A 26 21.28 13.86 28.61
C ASP A 26 20.51 12.89 27.71
N ARG A 27 21.17 11.85 27.17
CA ARG A 27 20.50 10.85 26.33
C ARG A 27 19.44 10.06 27.10
N ILE A 28 19.73 9.66 28.34
CA ILE A 28 18.84 8.83 29.15
C ILE A 28 17.66 9.63 29.74
N LEU A 29 17.86 10.93 29.99
CA LEU A 29 16.82 11.83 30.49
C LEU A 29 15.85 12.29 29.40
N CYS A 30 16.32 12.42 28.15
CA CYS A 30 15.47 12.77 27.00
C CYS A 30 14.63 11.61 26.45
N GLU A 31 14.88 10.37 26.88
CA GLU A 31 14.16 9.19 26.41
C GLU A 31 12.95 8.89 27.33
N TYR A 32 11.76 9.24 26.84
CA TYR A 32 10.48 8.86 27.44
C TYR A 32 10.15 7.41 27.06
N ASP A 33 10.68 6.45 27.80
CA ASP A 33 10.27 5.06 27.65
C ASP A 33 8.79 4.90 28.02
N LEU A 34 8.00 4.40 27.06
CA LEU A 34 6.67 3.87 27.36
C LEU A 34 6.87 2.71 28.35
N ILE A 35 6.18 2.76 29.49
CA ILE A 35 6.20 1.69 30.50
C ILE A 35 5.96 0.37 29.76
N ALA A 36 6.94 -0.53 29.78
CA ALA A 36 6.75 -1.88 29.29
C ALA A 36 5.61 -2.49 30.11
N SER A 37 4.42 -2.61 29.49
CA SER A 37 3.29 -3.25 30.15
C SER A 37 3.74 -4.66 30.51
N GLU A 38 3.56 -5.05 31.77
CA GLU A 38 3.71 -6.45 32.17
C GLU A 38 3.03 -7.33 31.13
N ALA A 39 3.73 -8.37 30.67
CA ALA A 39 3.17 -9.30 29.72
C ALA A 39 1.96 -9.98 30.37
N LYS A 40 0.76 -9.40 30.17
CA LYS A 40 -0.51 -10.10 30.39
C LYS A 40 -0.58 -11.14 29.29
N CYS A 41 0.01 -12.30 29.55
CA CYS A 41 -0.28 -13.49 28.77
C CYS A 41 -1.80 -13.67 28.91
N HIS A 42 -2.52 -13.43 27.81
CA HIS A 42 -3.97 -13.60 27.79
C HIS A 42 -4.25 -14.99 28.35
N THR A 43 -5.18 -15.14 29.29
CA THR A 43 -5.46 -16.43 29.95
C THR A 43 -5.71 -17.55 28.93
N LEU A 44 -6.21 -17.19 27.75
CA LEU A 44 -6.37 -18.04 26.55
C LEU A 44 -5.06 -18.56 25.94
N TYR A 45 -3.98 -17.77 25.94
CA TYR A 45 -2.67 -18.21 25.45
C TYR A 45 -1.95 -19.08 26.47
N TYR A 46 -2.07 -18.77 27.77
CA TYR A 46 -1.51 -19.59 28.84
C TYR A 46 -2.21 -20.97 28.93
N SER A 47 -3.55 -21.00 28.78
CA SER A 47 -4.28 -22.26 28.71
C SER A 47 -3.94 -23.08 27.46
N ASN A 48 -3.74 -22.45 26.30
CA ASN A 48 -3.30 -23.13 25.09
C ASN A 48 -1.83 -23.61 25.14
N PHE A 49 -0.99 -23.01 25.98
CA PHE A 49 0.39 -23.44 26.19
C PHE A 49 0.47 -24.66 27.12
N LEU A 50 -0.42 -24.75 28.12
CA LEU A 50 -0.51 -25.88 29.04
C LEU A 50 -1.34 -27.05 28.48
N ASN A 51 -2.29 -26.77 27.58
CA ASN A 51 -2.97 -27.81 26.84
C ASN A 51 -1.99 -28.37 25.81
N GLN A 52 -1.53 -29.61 26.02
CA GLN A 52 -0.92 -30.40 24.95
C GLN A 52 -1.82 -30.26 23.71
N LEU A 53 -1.22 -29.82 22.59
CA LEU A 53 -1.93 -29.74 21.32
C LEU A 53 -2.68 -31.07 21.11
N PRO A 54 -4.02 -31.06 20.91
CA PRO A 54 -4.62 -32.21 20.30
C PRO A 54 -3.92 -32.37 18.95
N SER A 55 -3.33 -33.55 18.74
CA SER A 55 -2.67 -33.92 17.50
C SER A 55 -3.43 -33.30 16.32
N THR A 56 -2.76 -32.42 15.59
CA THR A 56 -3.30 -31.84 14.35
C THR A 56 -3.20 -32.84 13.21
N GLU A 57 -3.44 -34.12 13.49
CA GLU A 57 -3.98 -35.04 12.50
C GLU A 57 -5.50 -34.98 12.61
N LYS A 58 -6.11 -33.99 11.95
CA LYS A 58 -7.43 -34.26 11.40
C LYS A 58 -7.21 -35.33 10.34
N LYS A 59 -7.27 -36.61 10.75
CA LYS A 59 -7.40 -37.70 9.80
C LYS A 59 -8.52 -37.31 8.83
N PRO A 60 -8.27 -37.34 7.51
CA PRO A 60 -9.36 -37.14 6.56
C PRO A 60 -10.47 -38.11 6.94
N ARG A 61 -11.74 -37.74 6.75
CA ARG A 61 -12.83 -38.73 6.82
C ARG A 61 -12.45 -39.83 5.82
N GLN A 62 -11.90 -40.92 6.32
CA GLN A 62 -11.72 -42.15 5.56
C GLN A 62 -13.10 -42.73 5.49
N ASP A 63 -13.79 -42.43 4.40
CA ASP A 63 -14.98 -43.16 4.05
C ASP A 63 -14.52 -44.58 3.75
N HIS A 64 -14.74 -45.48 4.70
CA HIS A 64 -14.17 -46.84 4.67
C HIS A 64 -14.61 -47.56 3.40
N GLN A 65 -15.86 -47.33 2.99
CA GLN A 65 -16.44 -47.85 1.74
C GLN A 65 -15.72 -47.34 0.50
N VAL A 66 -15.36 -46.06 0.44
CA VAL A 66 -14.63 -45.50 -0.71
C VAL A 66 -13.20 -46.06 -0.74
N SER A 67 -12.57 -46.23 0.42
CA SER A 67 -11.21 -46.76 0.50
C SER A 67 -11.14 -48.25 0.15
N GLU A 68 -12.14 -49.01 0.55
CA GLU A 68 -12.29 -50.44 0.27
C GLU A 68 -12.61 -50.69 -1.22
N ALA A 69 -13.55 -49.93 -1.78
CA ALA A 69 -13.86 -49.97 -3.21
C ALA A 69 -12.63 -49.60 -4.07
N MET A 70 -11.85 -48.60 -3.64
CA MET A 70 -10.64 -48.21 -4.38
C MET A 70 -9.53 -49.27 -4.30
N ALA A 71 -9.39 -49.95 -3.16
CA ALA A 71 -8.46 -51.06 -3.00
C ALA A 71 -8.84 -52.27 -3.87
N GLU A 72 -10.13 -52.60 -3.99
CA GLU A 72 -10.61 -53.64 -4.90
C GLU A 72 -10.32 -53.29 -6.37
N ILE A 73 -10.54 -52.05 -6.76
CA ILE A 73 -10.23 -51.57 -8.12
C ILE A 73 -8.73 -51.67 -8.40
N PHE A 74 -7.88 -51.23 -7.48
CA PHE A 74 -6.42 -51.32 -7.65
C PHE A 74 -5.94 -52.78 -7.71
N ASN A 75 -6.48 -53.64 -6.84
CA ASN A 75 -6.16 -55.06 -6.83
C ASN A 75 -6.61 -55.77 -8.13
N TYR A 76 -7.74 -55.34 -8.70
CA TYR A 76 -8.22 -55.85 -9.98
C TYR A 76 -7.31 -55.42 -11.14
N ILE A 77 -6.92 -54.14 -11.19
CA ILE A 77 -6.05 -53.58 -12.25
C ILE A 77 -4.64 -54.18 -12.21
N GLU A 78 -4.08 -54.43 -11.02
CA GLU A 78 -2.72 -55.00 -10.91
C GLU A 78 -2.63 -56.49 -11.23
N ASN A 79 -3.73 -57.25 -11.05
CA ASN A 79 -3.70 -58.73 -11.14
C ASN A 79 -4.46 -59.30 -12.35
N HIS A 80 -5.08 -58.48 -13.18
CA HIS A 80 -5.76 -58.94 -14.41
C HIS A 80 -5.06 -58.38 -15.64
N ASP A 81 -4.47 -59.27 -16.44
CA ASP A 81 -3.75 -58.99 -17.70
C ASP A 81 -4.64 -58.38 -18.81
N ASP A 82 -5.96 -58.37 -18.63
CA ASP A 82 -6.93 -57.77 -19.56
C ASP A 82 -7.07 -56.24 -19.37
N SER A 83 -6.45 -55.66 -18.34
CA SER A 83 -6.48 -54.21 -18.13
C SER A 83 -5.54 -53.49 -19.12
N GLN A 84 -6.14 -52.75 -20.04
CA GLN A 84 -5.43 -52.04 -21.13
C GLN A 84 -4.66 -50.79 -20.66
N PHE A 85 -4.78 -50.41 -19.39
CA PHE A 85 -4.17 -49.22 -18.81
C PHE A 85 -3.45 -49.56 -17.52
N THR A 86 -2.25 -49.03 -17.36
CA THR A 86 -1.50 -49.09 -16.11
C THR A 86 -2.01 -48.05 -15.11
N LEU A 87 -1.82 -48.31 -13.81
CA LEU A 87 -2.15 -47.34 -12.75
C LEU A 87 -1.50 -45.97 -12.96
N LYS A 88 -0.31 -45.95 -13.58
CA LYS A 88 0.41 -44.73 -13.92
C LYS A 88 -0.32 -43.91 -14.99
N GLU A 89 -0.80 -44.56 -16.06
CA GLU A 89 -1.57 -43.90 -17.12
C GLU A 89 -2.89 -43.34 -16.60
N LEU A 90 -3.56 -44.09 -15.72
CA LEU A 90 -4.81 -43.66 -15.10
C LEU A 90 -4.59 -42.44 -14.18
N ARG A 91 -3.49 -42.44 -13.42
CA ARG A 91 -3.07 -41.29 -12.61
C ARG A 91 -2.72 -40.09 -13.47
N ASP A 92 -2.01 -40.29 -14.57
CA ASP A 92 -1.58 -39.21 -15.47
C ASP A 92 -2.78 -38.58 -16.21
N VAL A 93 -3.80 -39.35 -16.60
CA VAL A 93 -5.07 -38.83 -17.15
C VAL A 93 -5.83 -38.01 -16.09
N LEU A 94 -5.92 -38.50 -14.85
CA LEU A 94 -6.61 -37.80 -13.77
C LEU A 94 -5.86 -36.55 -13.27
N THR A 95 -4.53 -36.52 -13.37
CA THR A 95 -3.72 -35.37 -12.90
C THR A 95 -3.42 -34.36 -13.98
N GLY A 96 -3.36 -34.76 -15.26
CA GLY A 96 -3.20 -33.85 -16.40
C GLY A 96 -4.38 -32.89 -16.55
N ASP A 97 -5.62 -33.38 -16.43
CA ASP A 97 -6.83 -32.55 -16.58
C ASP A 97 -7.04 -31.57 -15.42
N LEU A 98 -6.57 -31.89 -14.21
CA LEU A 98 -6.78 -31.04 -13.03
C LEU A 98 -5.98 -29.74 -13.06
N GLU A 99 -4.73 -29.77 -13.53
CA GLU A 99 -3.91 -28.55 -13.63
C GLU A 99 -4.39 -27.65 -14.78
N GLU A 100 -4.77 -28.23 -15.91
CA GLU A 100 -5.39 -27.48 -17.00
C GLU A 100 -6.73 -26.87 -16.57
N GLU A 101 -7.56 -27.62 -15.85
CA GLU A 101 -8.83 -27.11 -15.33
C GLU A 101 -8.62 -25.98 -14.31
N ARG A 102 -7.62 -26.10 -13.42
CA ARG A 102 -7.25 -25.02 -12.51
C ARG A 102 -6.84 -23.77 -13.26
N LEU A 103 -6.07 -23.92 -14.34
CA LEU A 103 -5.68 -22.79 -15.18
C LEU A 103 -6.90 -22.15 -15.86
N ARG A 104 -7.83 -22.96 -16.41
CA ARG A 104 -9.09 -22.47 -17.00
C ARG A 104 -9.90 -21.64 -16.00
N ILE A 105 -9.99 -22.07 -14.74
CA ILE A 105 -10.68 -21.32 -13.68
C ILE A 105 -9.98 -19.98 -13.39
N VAL A 106 -8.64 -19.98 -13.33
CA VAL A 106 -7.86 -18.75 -13.11
C VAL A 106 -8.03 -17.77 -14.26
N GLU A 107 -8.03 -18.25 -15.51
CA GLU A 107 -8.28 -17.43 -16.70
C GLU A 107 -9.68 -16.82 -16.69
N ALA A 108 -10.70 -17.61 -16.32
CA ALA A 108 -12.07 -17.12 -16.17
C ALA A 108 -12.17 -16.05 -15.08
N ALA A 109 -11.55 -16.27 -13.92
CA ALA A 109 -11.50 -15.28 -12.84
C ALA A 109 -10.78 -13.99 -13.27
N ALA A 110 -9.67 -14.11 -14.00
CA ALA A 110 -8.92 -12.98 -14.53
C ALA A 110 -9.75 -12.16 -15.54
N ALA A 111 -10.53 -12.82 -16.40
CA ALA A 111 -11.42 -12.16 -17.35
C ALA A 111 -12.49 -11.33 -16.63
N ILE A 112 -13.15 -11.89 -15.61
CA ILE A 112 -14.15 -11.20 -14.78
C ILE A 112 -13.52 -9.97 -14.10
N ILE A 113 -12.34 -10.13 -13.50
CA ILE A 113 -11.63 -9.03 -12.82
C ILE A 113 -11.26 -7.93 -13.81
N ARG A 114 -10.78 -8.29 -15.00
CA ARG A 114 -10.43 -7.33 -16.05
C ARG A 114 -11.63 -6.51 -16.49
N GLU A 115 -12.77 -7.15 -16.71
CA GLU A 115 -14.03 -6.49 -17.05
C GLU A 115 -14.50 -5.54 -15.92
N ASN A 116 -14.41 -6.00 -14.67
CA ASN A 116 -14.76 -5.20 -13.48
C ASN A 116 -13.92 -3.93 -13.37
N ILE A 117 -12.66 -3.97 -13.79
CA ILE A 117 -11.74 -2.82 -13.76
C ILE A 117 -11.98 -1.89 -14.95
N GLN A 118 -12.29 -2.42 -16.14
CA GLN A 118 -12.38 -1.66 -17.38
C GLN A 118 -13.77 -1.03 -17.62
N SER A 119 -14.84 -1.63 -17.11
CA SER A 119 -16.22 -1.15 -17.31
C SER A 119 -16.54 0.24 -16.71
N PRO A 120 -15.99 0.69 -15.56
CA PRO A 120 -16.36 1.97 -14.99
C PRO A 120 -15.77 3.15 -15.78
N ILE A 121 -16.61 4.11 -16.13
CA ILE A 121 -16.17 5.40 -16.69
C ILE A 121 -15.49 6.19 -15.56
N VAL A 122 -14.23 6.56 -15.78
CA VAL A 122 -13.45 7.35 -14.82
C VAL A 122 -13.29 8.76 -15.39
N GLU A 123 -13.56 9.77 -14.56
CA GLU A 123 -13.27 11.15 -14.91
C GLU A 123 -11.75 11.36 -14.98
N THR A 124 -11.25 11.67 -16.17
CA THR A 124 -9.82 11.91 -16.43
C THR A 124 -9.52 13.36 -16.83
N LYS A 125 -10.55 14.20 -16.92
CA LYS A 125 -10.43 15.58 -17.41
C LYS A 125 -9.98 16.56 -16.34
N SER A 126 -10.14 16.21 -15.06
CA SER A 126 -9.81 17.09 -13.94
C SER A 126 -8.98 16.34 -12.90
N TYR A 127 -8.03 17.05 -12.28
CA TYR A 127 -7.29 16.53 -11.14
C TYR A 127 -7.99 16.91 -9.84
N PRO A 128 -8.02 16.01 -8.83
CA PRO A 128 -8.58 16.36 -7.54
C PRO A 128 -7.71 17.40 -6.82
N PRO A 129 -8.32 18.32 -6.06
CA PRO A 129 -7.55 19.23 -5.21
C PRO A 129 -6.74 18.44 -4.18
N PRO A 130 -5.59 18.97 -3.69
CA PRO A 130 -4.73 18.25 -2.73
C PRO A 130 -5.47 17.77 -1.48
N SER A 131 -6.46 18.55 -1.01
CA SER A 131 -7.29 18.20 0.14
C SER A 131 -8.14 16.95 -0.05
N LYS A 132 -8.43 16.55 -1.30
CA LYS A 132 -9.29 15.40 -1.63
C LYS A 132 -8.53 14.21 -2.22
N MET A 133 -7.21 14.30 -2.38
CA MET A 133 -6.40 13.32 -3.10
C MET A 133 -6.33 11.93 -2.44
N LEU A 134 -6.59 11.82 -1.13
CA LEU A 134 -6.51 10.57 -0.37
C LEU A 134 -7.81 10.18 0.37
N ILE A 135 -8.91 10.90 0.11
CA ILE A 135 -10.17 10.69 0.86
C ILE A 135 -10.94 9.44 0.36
N LYS A 136 -10.76 9.07 -0.91
CA LYS A 136 -11.59 8.05 -1.59
C LYS A 136 -10.80 6.84 -2.11
N GLU A 137 -9.63 6.55 -1.54
CA GLU A 137 -8.72 5.52 -2.05
C GLU A 137 -9.37 4.14 -2.23
N ASN A 138 -10.34 3.78 -1.38
CA ASN A 138 -11.04 2.49 -1.44
C ASN A 138 -12.34 2.51 -2.25
N GLN A 139 -12.91 3.69 -2.55
CA GLN A 139 -14.18 3.78 -3.29
C GLN A 139 -13.99 3.54 -4.79
N GLU A 140 -12.78 3.77 -5.30
CA GLU A 140 -12.45 3.57 -6.71
C GLU A 140 -12.18 2.09 -7.07
N ILE A 141 -11.95 1.23 -6.07
CA ILE A 141 -11.57 -0.16 -6.28
C ILE A 141 -12.83 -1.01 -6.56
N PRO A 142 -12.90 -1.75 -7.70
CA PRO A 142 -14.01 -2.66 -7.97
C PRO A 142 -14.13 -3.77 -6.92
N LYS A 143 -15.36 -4.09 -6.53
CA LYS A 143 -15.65 -5.11 -5.49
C LYS A 143 -15.06 -6.48 -5.84
N GLY A 144 -15.10 -6.88 -7.12
CA GLY A 144 -14.53 -8.14 -7.59
C GLY A 144 -13.02 -8.23 -7.37
N LEU A 145 -12.28 -7.17 -7.72
CA LEU A 145 -10.84 -7.08 -7.47
C LEU A 145 -10.53 -7.11 -5.96
N LEU A 146 -11.29 -6.34 -5.17
CA LEU A 146 -11.10 -6.28 -3.73
C LEU A 146 -11.31 -7.66 -3.10
N HIS A 147 -12.39 -8.37 -3.47
CA HIS A 147 -12.70 -9.69 -2.95
C HIS A 147 -11.62 -10.72 -3.33
N PHE A 148 -11.19 -10.73 -4.60
CA PHE A 148 -10.12 -11.60 -5.06
C PHE A 148 -8.82 -11.38 -4.26
N LEU A 149 -8.37 -10.13 -4.11
CA LEU A 149 -7.14 -9.84 -3.38
C LEU A 149 -7.27 -10.14 -1.88
N GLN A 150 -8.48 -10.04 -1.29
CA GLN A 150 -8.73 -10.47 0.08
C GLN A 150 -8.57 -11.99 0.22
N GLU A 151 -9.14 -12.76 -0.71
CA GLU A 151 -9.00 -14.22 -0.75
C GLU A 151 -7.55 -14.67 -0.94
N VAL A 152 -6.75 -13.93 -1.71
CA VAL A 152 -5.33 -14.27 -1.96
C VAL A 152 -4.41 -13.83 -0.81
N ILE A 153 -4.60 -12.62 -0.26
CA ILE A 153 -3.62 -11.99 0.65
C ILE A 153 -4.01 -12.15 2.12
N ILE A 154 -5.31 -12.13 2.43
CA ILE A 154 -5.82 -12.05 3.81
C ILE A 154 -6.32 -13.41 4.29
N LYS A 155 -6.88 -14.23 3.41
CA LYS A 155 -7.41 -15.55 3.78
C LYS A 155 -6.35 -16.35 4.55
N ASN A 156 -6.75 -16.89 5.70
CA ASN A 156 -5.93 -17.69 6.61
C ASN A 156 -4.71 -16.96 7.24
N ARG A 157 -4.56 -15.65 7.04
CA ARG A 157 -3.43 -14.90 7.60
C ARG A 157 -3.63 -14.61 9.09
N LYS A 158 -2.70 -15.06 9.93
CA LYS A 158 -2.66 -14.73 11.37
C LYS A 158 -1.75 -13.51 11.59
N GLY A 159 -2.30 -12.33 11.86
CA GLY A 159 -1.52 -11.10 12.11
C GLY A 159 -2.32 -9.79 12.09
N LYS A 160 -1.64 -8.64 12.24
CA LYS A 160 -2.27 -7.30 12.21
C LYS A 160 -2.95 -7.03 10.86
N ILE A 161 -4.28 -7.09 10.85
CA ILE A 161 -5.14 -6.93 9.66
C ILE A 161 -4.97 -5.55 9.01
N ALA A 162 -4.72 -4.49 9.80
CA ALA A 162 -4.61 -3.11 9.31
C ALA A 162 -3.51 -2.91 8.25
N ASN A 163 -2.31 -3.46 8.48
CA ASN A 163 -1.20 -3.39 7.52
C ASN A 163 -1.46 -4.23 6.25
N SER A 164 -2.35 -5.21 6.33
CA SER A 164 -2.75 -6.00 5.16
C SER A 164 -3.74 -5.23 4.29
N LYS A 165 -4.59 -4.38 4.89
CA LYS A 165 -5.54 -3.53 4.16
C LYS A 165 -4.84 -2.42 3.35
N SER A 166 -3.85 -1.73 3.91
CA SER A 166 -3.10 -0.72 3.14
C SER A 166 -2.34 -1.33 1.96
N LYS A 167 -1.76 -2.53 2.15
CA LYS A 167 -1.15 -3.31 1.06
C LYS A 167 -2.17 -3.70 -0.01
N LEU A 168 -3.36 -4.14 0.40
CA LEU A 168 -4.47 -4.46 -0.50
C LEU A 168 -4.83 -3.27 -1.38
N THR A 169 -5.02 -2.10 -0.79
CA THR A 169 -5.32 -0.85 -1.51
C THR A 169 -4.19 -0.51 -2.48
N SER A 170 -2.94 -0.55 -2.02
CA SER A 170 -1.77 -0.22 -2.86
C SER A 170 -1.66 -1.14 -4.07
N ILE A 171 -1.78 -2.46 -3.87
CA ILE A 171 -1.75 -3.46 -4.94
C ILE A 171 -2.93 -3.26 -5.90
N SER A 172 -4.13 -2.97 -5.38
CA SER A 172 -5.32 -2.71 -6.22
C SER A 172 -5.08 -1.53 -7.15
N HIS A 173 -4.53 -0.43 -6.63
CA HIS A 173 -4.22 0.76 -7.41
C HIS A 173 -3.14 0.49 -8.47
N THR A 174 -2.11 -0.30 -8.15
CA THR A 174 -1.10 -0.73 -9.13
C THR A 174 -1.71 -1.59 -10.25
N ILE A 175 -2.55 -2.58 -9.92
CA ILE A 175 -3.23 -3.44 -10.91
C ILE A 175 -4.15 -2.59 -11.80
N MET A 176 -4.95 -1.71 -11.20
CA MET A 176 -5.85 -0.82 -11.95
C MET A 176 -5.07 0.13 -12.86
N ALA A 177 -3.95 0.70 -12.39
CA ALA A 177 -3.08 1.56 -13.18
C ALA A 177 -2.45 0.81 -14.36
N ALA A 178 -2.00 -0.42 -14.17
CA ALA A 178 -1.43 -1.26 -15.22
C ALA A 178 -2.47 -1.64 -16.28
N LEU A 179 -3.71 -1.96 -15.89
CA LEU A 179 -4.78 -2.34 -16.82
C LEU A 179 -5.39 -1.13 -17.57
N ARG A 180 -5.20 0.09 -17.06
CA ARG A 180 -5.88 1.31 -17.55
C ARG A 180 -4.97 2.54 -17.61
N GLU A 181 -3.74 2.40 -18.11
CA GLU A 181 -2.73 3.49 -18.10
C GLU A 181 -3.20 4.85 -18.65
N ARG A 182 -4.07 4.82 -19.68
CA ARG A 182 -4.61 6.00 -20.36
C ARG A 182 -5.95 6.48 -19.82
N SER A 183 -6.74 5.59 -19.22
CA SER A 183 -8.14 5.87 -18.84
C SER A 183 -8.36 5.90 -17.32
N PHE A 184 -7.31 5.65 -16.54
CA PHE A 184 -7.32 5.71 -15.09
C PHE A 184 -6.06 6.40 -14.59
N SER A 185 -6.22 7.27 -13.59
CA SER A 185 -5.12 7.89 -12.87
C SER A 185 -5.27 7.55 -11.41
N SER A 186 -4.43 6.63 -10.90
CA SER A 186 -4.42 6.32 -9.48
C SER A 186 -4.01 7.55 -8.67
N GLN A 187 -4.93 8.04 -7.84
CA GLN A 187 -4.65 9.15 -6.93
C GLN A 187 -3.59 8.77 -5.89
N LEU A 188 -3.53 7.49 -5.50
CA LEU A 188 -2.53 6.96 -4.57
C LEU A 188 -1.12 6.97 -5.17
N LEU A 189 -0.96 6.50 -6.41
CA LEU A 189 0.36 6.51 -7.06
C LEU A 189 0.79 7.95 -7.39
N LEU A 190 -0.14 8.81 -7.81
CA LEU A 190 0.12 10.22 -8.06
C LEU A 190 0.52 10.97 -6.79
N SER A 191 -0.19 10.75 -5.69
CA SER A 191 0.10 11.42 -4.41
C SER A 191 1.48 11.08 -3.87
N LEU A 192 1.86 9.81 -3.95
CA LEU A 192 3.20 9.36 -3.56
C LEU A 192 4.26 10.03 -4.42
N SER A 193 4.02 10.13 -5.73
CA SER A 193 4.97 10.77 -6.66
C SER A 193 5.13 12.26 -6.38
N VAL A 194 4.02 12.96 -6.13
CA VAL A 194 4.03 14.38 -5.75
C VAL A 194 4.75 14.58 -4.42
N PHE A 195 4.49 13.72 -3.43
CA PHE A 195 5.18 13.77 -2.14
C PHE A 195 6.70 13.61 -2.30
N LEU A 196 7.13 12.60 -3.07
CA LEU A 196 8.54 12.36 -3.34
C LEU A 196 9.17 13.51 -4.13
N HIS A 197 8.46 14.05 -5.12
CA HIS A 197 8.94 15.19 -5.90
C HIS A 197 9.17 16.41 -5.00
N ARG A 198 8.21 16.75 -4.13
CA ARG A 198 8.33 17.87 -3.20
C ARG A 198 9.43 17.67 -2.17
N ARG A 199 9.62 16.44 -1.69
CA ARG A 199 10.58 16.11 -0.63
C ARG A 199 12.02 16.05 -1.11
N TYR A 200 12.24 15.52 -2.32
CA TYR A 200 13.57 15.17 -2.82
C TYR A 200 13.97 15.88 -4.12
N ARG A 201 13.02 16.48 -4.85
CA ARG A 201 13.26 17.18 -6.14
C ARG A 201 14.03 16.34 -7.17
N SER A 202 13.82 15.02 -7.16
CA SER A 202 14.53 14.06 -8.02
C SER A 202 13.58 13.41 -9.01
N GLU A 203 13.73 13.75 -10.29
CA GLU A 203 13.06 13.07 -11.42
C GLU A 203 13.46 11.60 -11.49
N ARG A 204 14.77 11.30 -11.39
CA ARG A 204 15.29 9.94 -11.44
C ARG A 204 14.68 9.01 -10.39
N LEU A 205 14.44 9.51 -9.17
CA LEU A 205 13.77 8.72 -8.13
C LEU A 205 12.34 8.34 -8.54
N ILE A 206 11.60 9.29 -9.12
CA ILE A 206 10.23 9.08 -9.57
C ILE A 206 10.20 8.11 -10.74
N ASP A 207 11.12 8.25 -11.69
CA ASP A 207 11.19 7.35 -12.85
C ASP A 207 11.52 5.91 -12.46
N VAL A 208 12.44 5.71 -11.50
CA VAL A 208 12.73 4.36 -10.96
C VAL A 208 11.47 3.76 -10.35
N LEU A 209 10.76 4.50 -9.50
CA LEU A 209 9.54 3.98 -8.86
C LEU A 209 8.39 3.77 -9.84
N ASN A 210 8.27 4.63 -10.84
CA ASN A 210 7.30 4.50 -11.92
C ASN A 210 7.59 3.26 -12.78
N SER A 211 8.87 2.98 -13.07
CA SER A 211 9.29 1.76 -13.80
C SER A 211 8.95 0.47 -13.05
N LEU A 212 8.88 0.53 -11.72
CA LEU A 212 8.48 -0.58 -10.86
C LEU A 212 6.94 -0.63 -10.64
N GLY A 213 6.17 0.33 -11.16
CA GLY A 213 4.72 0.40 -10.98
C GLY A 213 4.25 0.94 -9.62
N PHE A 214 5.15 1.55 -8.85
CA PHE A 214 4.86 2.09 -7.51
C PHE A 214 4.67 3.61 -7.46
N ALA A 215 4.81 4.30 -8.58
CA ALA A 215 4.61 5.74 -8.70
C ALA A 215 3.98 6.08 -10.05
N ALA A 216 3.40 7.27 -10.16
CA ALA A 216 3.06 7.88 -11.43
C ALA A 216 4.32 8.47 -12.10
N SER A 217 4.25 8.69 -13.41
CA SER A 217 5.38 9.29 -14.13
C SER A 217 5.69 10.71 -13.66
N TYR A 218 6.94 11.12 -13.84
CA TYR A 218 7.38 12.48 -13.54
C TYR A 218 6.51 13.53 -14.26
N VAL A 219 6.21 13.31 -15.54
CA VAL A 219 5.33 14.19 -16.34
C VAL A 219 3.94 14.33 -15.73
N LYS A 220 3.31 13.23 -15.30
CA LYS A 220 1.98 13.28 -14.65
C LYS A 220 2.06 14.03 -13.31
N THR A 221 3.15 13.84 -12.57
CA THR A 221 3.41 14.49 -11.28
C THR A 221 3.53 16.00 -11.42
N VAL A 222 4.39 16.48 -12.32
CA VAL A 222 4.56 17.92 -12.58
C VAL A 222 3.28 18.54 -13.13
N ARG A 223 2.59 17.85 -14.04
CA ARG A 223 1.30 18.32 -14.58
C ARG A 223 0.25 18.48 -13.47
N TYR A 224 0.19 17.55 -12.52
CA TYR A 224 -0.66 17.69 -11.35
C TYR A 224 -0.28 18.91 -10.52
N GLU A 225 1.01 19.09 -10.19
CA GLU A 225 1.46 20.22 -9.39
C GLU A 225 1.10 21.57 -10.04
N ILE A 226 1.33 21.69 -11.35
CA ILE A 226 0.90 22.84 -12.15
C ILE A 226 -0.62 23.01 -12.04
N SER A 227 -1.40 21.95 -12.29
CA SER A 227 -2.86 22.00 -12.19
C SER A 227 -3.36 22.41 -10.80
N THR A 228 -2.65 22.04 -9.73
CA THR A 228 -3.01 22.46 -8.37
C THR A 228 -2.66 23.91 -8.09
N ALA A 229 -1.57 24.43 -8.67
CA ALA A 229 -1.21 25.84 -8.58
C ALA A 229 -2.23 26.73 -9.29
N TYR A 230 -2.80 26.25 -10.41
CA TYR A 230 -3.83 26.93 -11.19
C TYR A 230 -5.27 26.49 -10.82
N HIS A 231 -5.48 25.76 -9.73
CA HIS A 231 -6.82 25.34 -9.31
C HIS A 231 -7.71 26.58 -9.16
N PRO A 232 -8.98 26.55 -9.63
CA PRO A 232 -9.82 27.75 -9.69
C PRO A 232 -9.84 28.48 -8.36
N GLN A 233 -9.30 29.70 -8.34
CA GLN A 233 -9.45 30.59 -7.21
C GLN A 233 -10.94 30.88 -7.00
N PRO A 234 -11.39 31.15 -5.76
CA PRO A 234 -12.77 31.53 -5.49
C PRO A 234 -13.23 32.58 -6.51
N ARG A 235 -14.45 32.43 -7.04
CA ARG A 235 -15.03 33.35 -8.02
C ARG A 235 -15.11 34.74 -7.38
N PHE A 236 -14.07 35.55 -7.60
CA PHE A 236 -14.15 36.98 -7.37
C PHE A 236 -14.98 37.56 -8.53
N LEU A 237 -15.83 38.52 -8.19
CA LEU A 237 -16.67 39.27 -9.11
C LEU A 237 -15.84 39.68 -10.34
N LEU A 238 -16.36 39.41 -11.54
CA LEU A 238 -15.71 39.69 -12.82
C LEU A 238 -15.32 41.18 -12.90
N SER A 239 -14.33 41.55 -13.70
CA SER A 239 -13.96 42.96 -13.91
C SER A 239 -15.16 43.82 -14.38
N GLU A 240 -16.14 43.19 -15.03
CA GLU A 240 -17.44 43.77 -15.41
C GLU A 240 -18.28 44.30 -14.21
N SER A 241 -17.97 43.85 -12.99
CA SER A 241 -18.59 44.30 -11.74
C SER A 241 -17.99 45.61 -11.20
N GLY A 242 -17.02 46.21 -11.92
CA GLY A 242 -16.28 47.40 -11.48
C GLY A 242 -15.25 47.12 -10.38
N THR A 243 -14.77 45.88 -10.29
CA THR A 243 -13.72 45.46 -9.35
C THR A 243 -12.34 45.68 -9.98
N LEU A 244 -11.43 46.35 -9.26
CA LEU A 244 -10.03 46.50 -9.68
C LEU A 244 -9.26 45.22 -9.32
N VAL A 245 -8.59 44.63 -10.32
CA VAL A 245 -7.73 43.45 -10.12
C VAL A 245 -6.31 43.83 -10.50
N GLN A 246 -5.37 43.72 -9.55
CA GLN A 246 -3.95 43.95 -9.77
C GLN A 246 -3.15 42.70 -9.41
N TYR A 247 -2.13 42.38 -10.21
CA TYR A 247 -1.18 41.33 -9.90
C TYR A 247 0.16 41.98 -9.56
N VAL A 248 0.70 41.65 -8.40
CA VAL A 248 2.02 42.09 -7.95
C VAL A 248 2.91 40.85 -7.88
N GLY A 249 4.02 40.85 -8.61
CA GLY A 249 5.01 39.79 -8.57
C GLY A 249 6.28 40.27 -7.89
N ASP A 250 6.90 39.42 -7.08
CA ASP A 250 8.26 39.64 -6.57
C ASP A 250 9.09 38.36 -6.69
N ASN A 251 10.40 38.51 -6.87
CA ASN A 251 11.33 37.41 -7.01
C ASN A 251 12.02 37.14 -5.67
N VAL A 252 11.85 35.93 -5.16
CA VAL A 252 12.60 35.42 -4.00
C VAL A 252 13.65 34.45 -4.50
N SER A 253 14.91 34.80 -4.30
CA SER A 253 16.05 33.91 -4.59
C SER A 253 16.54 33.31 -3.28
N ILE A 254 16.39 32.01 -3.09
CA ILE A 254 16.85 31.29 -1.89
C ILE A 254 18.10 30.49 -2.24
N SER A 255 19.22 30.76 -1.57
CA SER A 255 20.44 29.97 -1.69
C SER A 255 20.30 28.67 -0.89
N VAL A 256 20.02 27.55 -1.57
CA VAL A 256 19.62 26.27 -0.92
C VAL A 256 20.80 25.44 -0.40
N ARG A 257 21.93 26.08 -0.06
CA ARG A 257 23.27 25.53 0.27
C ARG A 257 24.19 25.30 -0.92
N THR A 258 24.94 26.34 -1.25
CA THR A 258 26.28 26.27 -1.83
C THR A 258 26.97 27.56 -1.44
N LEU A 259 28.11 27.47 -0.76
CA LEU A 259 28.99 28.62 -0.46
C LEU A 259 29.43 29.38 -1.74
N TYR A 260 29.19 28.79 -2.92
CA TYR A 260 29.62 29.26 -4.23
C TYR A 260 28.48 29.77 -5.14
N GLY A 261 27.23 29.85 -4.65
CA GLY A 261 26.13 30.46 -5.41
C GLY A 261 25.54 29.65 -6.58
N ASN A 262 26.02 28.43 -6.86
CA ASN A 262 25.39 27.55 -7.87
C ASN A 262 24.20 26.79 -7.28
N ASN A 263 23.04 26.78 -7.97
CA ASN A 263 21.72 26.29 -7.51
C ASN A 263 20.96 27.22 -6.54
N THR A 264 20.90 28.52 -6.82
CA THR A 264 19.87 29.40 -6.23
C THR A 264 18.48 28.98 -6.68
N LEU A 265 17.59 28.74 -5.72
CA LEU A 265 16.18 28.53 -5.97
C LEU A 265 15.55 29.88 -6.27
N HIS A 266 15.26 30.12 -7.54
CA HIS A 266 14.52 31.29 -7.99
C HIS A 266 13.02 31.00 -7.93
N ILE A 267 12.32 31.71 -7.07
CA ILE A 267 10.86 31.64 -6.91
C ILE A 267 10.30 33.01 -7.26
N MET A 268 9.22 33.05 -8.04
CA MET A 268 8.42 34.26 -8.19
C MET A 268 7.14 34.10 -7.36
N GLY A 269 6.98 34.93 -6.34
CA GLY A 269 5.74 35.05 -5.60
C GLY A 269 4.83 36.03 -6.31
N MET A 270 3.61 35.62 -6.66
CA MET A 270 2.59 36.52 -7.21
C MET A 270 1.43 36.68 -6.23
N ILE A 271 1.08 37.92 -5.94
CA ILE A 271 -0.08 38.32 -5.14
C ILE A 271 -1.12 38.89 -6.10
N LYS A 272 -2.35 38.36 -6.02
CA LYS A 272 -3.52 38.91 -6.69
C LYS A 272 -4.27 39.79 -5.70
N ILE A 273 -4.29 41.10 -5.94
CA ILE A 273 -5.04 42.09 -5.18
C ILE A 273 -6.37 42.33 -5.89
N VAL A 274 -7.47 42.25 -5.14
CA VAL A 274 -8.84 42.46 -5.65
C VAL A 274 -9.49 43.53 -4.79
N VAL A 275 -9.84 44.67 -5.38
CA VAL A 275 -10.53 45.78 -4.71
C VAL A 275 -11.98 45.81 -5.17
N PRO A 276 -12.95 45.50 -4.29
CA PRO A 276 -14.38 45.55 -4.62
C PRO A 276 -14.85 47.00 -4.84
N LYS A 277 -15.93 47.16 -5.59
CA LYS A 277 -16.46 48.47 -6.01
C LYS A 277 -17.03 49.31 -4.86
N ASP A 278 -17.49 48.69 -3.78
CA ASP A 278 -18.33 49.33 -2.75
C ASP A 278 -17.55 50.07 -1.63
N ILE A 279 -16.42 50.73 -1.92
CA ILE A 279 -15.68 51.55 -0.94
C ILE A 279 -15.48 52.99 -1.42
N TYR A 280 -16.52 53.58 -2.02
CA TYR A 280 -16.71 55.02 -2.13
C TYR A 280 -18.19 55.37 -1.97
#